data_AF-A0A524C9Q3-F1
#
_entry.id   AF-A0A524C9Q3-F1
#
_cell.length_a   1.000
_cell.length_b   1.000
_cell.length_c   1.000
_cell.angle_alpha   90.00
_cell.angle_beta   90.00
_cell.angle_gamma   90.00
#
_symmetry.space_group_name_H-M   'P 1'
#
loop_
_entity.id
_entity.type
_entity.pdbx_description
1 polymer ?
#
loop_
_entity_poly.entity_id
_entity_poly.type
_entity_poly.pdbx_seq_one_letter_code
_entity_poly.pdbx_strand_id
1 'polypeptide(L)'
;MTPDSNILNYQNVVLQNITKDVHKAIFGGQKKVRIGGQTYNVQTISRTSQRYVSIGQYRFVENDPASPLARQGHQILWVFKGDKSYARLVNRKFEIMDSSGSWRSLL
;
A
#
# COMPACT_ATOMS: atom_id res chain seq x y z
N MET A 1 -16.01 6.99 21.36
CA MET A 1 -16.27 5.60 20.93
C MET A 1 -15.03 5.08 20.25
N THR A 2 -14.30 4.16 20.89
CA THR A 2 -13.22 3.40 20.23
C THR A 2 -13.86 2.36 19.31
N PRO A 3 -13.36 2.18 18.08
CA PRO A 3 -13.81 1.09 17.23
C PRO A 3 -13.62 -0.25 17.95
N ASP A 4 -14.58 -1.16 17.79
CA ASP A 4 -14.46 -2.55 18.23
C ASP A 4 -13.19 -3.17 17.60
N SER A 5 -12.39 -3.87 18.41
CA SER A 5 -11.14 -4.51 17.98
C SER A 5 -11.37 -5.50 16.85
N ASN A 6 -12.55 -6.16 16.79
CA ASN A 6 -12.92 -7.06 15.71
C ASN A 6 -13.10 -6.33 14.38
N ILE A 7 -13.70 -5.13 14.41
CA ILE A 7 -13.90 -4.29 13.22
C ILE A 7 -12.55 -3.79 12.71
N LEU A 8 -11.67 -3.37 13.61
CA LEU A 8 -10.33 -2.89 13.25
C LEU A 8 -9.51 -4.01 12.59
N ASN A 9 -9.56 -5.23 13.14
CA ASN A 9 -8.90 -6.40 12.58
C ASN A 9 -9.43 -6.74 11.18
N TYR A 10 -10.76 -6.73 10.99
CA TYR A 10 -11.36 -6.98 9.68
C TYR A 10 -10.91 -5.95 8.63
N GLN A 11 -10.95 -4.66 8.97
CA GLN A 11 -10.49 -3.59 8.08
C GLN A 11 -9.02 -3.76 7.70
N ASN A 12 -8.18 -4.18 8.65
CA ASN A 12 -6.76 -4.39 8.43
C ASN A 12 -6.49 -5.59 7.52
N VAL A 13 -7.24 -6.70 7.65
CA VAL A 13 -7.16 -7.85 6.74
C VAL A 13 -7.60 -7.47 5.32
N VAL A 14 -8.70 -6.74 5.18
CA VAL A 14 -9.16 -6.23 3.88
C VAL A 14 -8.10 -5.34 3.26
N LEU A 15 -7.54 -4.40 4.01
CA LEU A 15 -6.49 -3.52 3.52
C LEU A 15 -5.26 -4.29 3.08
N GLN A 16 -4.81 -5.27 3.86
CA GLN A 16 -3.68 -6.13 3.51
C GLN A 16 -3.89 -6.83 2.16
N ASN A 17 -5.09 -7.37 1.90
CA ASN A 17 -5.41 -8.03 0.64
C ASN A 17 -5.37 -7.04 -0.53
N ILE A 18 -5.99 -5.87 -0.37
CA ILE A 18 -5.95 -4.80 -1.38
C ILE A 18 -4.50 -4.38 -1.65
N THR A 19 -3.67 -4.21 -0.60
CA THR A 19 -2.27 -3.84 -0.73
C THR A 19 -1.49 -4.89 -1.52
N LYS A 20 -1.73 -6.19 -1.31
CA LYS A 20 -1.09 -7.27 -2.08
C LYS A 20 -1.48 -7.23 -3.56
N ASP A 21 -2.75 -7.01 -3.86
CA ASP A 21 -3.25 -6.92 -5.24
C ASP A 21 -2.67 -5.71 -5.97
N VAL A 22 -2.67 -4.54 -5.31
CA VAL A 22 -2.07 -3.32 -5.86
C VAL A 22 -0.57 -3.47 -6.04
N HIS A 23 0.13 -4.11 -5.10
CA HIS A 23 1.56 -4.40 -5.22
C HIS A 23 1.84 -5.25 -6.45
N LYS A 24 1.09 -6.34 -6.65
CA LYS A 24 1.24 -7.20 -7.84
C LYS A 24 0.99 -6.42 -9.13
N ALA A 25 -0.02 -5.56 -9.16
CA ALA A 25 -0.32 -4.76 -10.34
C ALA A 25 0.80 -3.75 -10.65
N ILE A 26 1.22 -2.97 -9.65
CA ILE A 26 2.28 -1.97 -9.80
C ILE A 26 3.59 -2.66 -10.18
N PHE A 27 4.15 -3.52 -9.33
CA PHE A 27 5.46 -4.12 -9.58
C PHE A 27 5.46 -5.14 -10.74
N GLY A 28 4.29 -5.64 -11.14
CA GLY A 28 4.11 -6.45 -12.35
C GLY A 28 3.92 -5.66 -13.64
N GLY A 29 3.95 -4.32 -13.60
CA GLY A 29 3.86 -3.47 -14.79
C GLY A 29 2.45 -3.36 -15.39
N GLN A 30 1.42 -3.71 -14.62
CA GLN A 30 0.04 -3.59 -15.06
C GLN A 30 -0.42 -2.13 -15.07
N LYS A 31 -1.24 -1.76 -16.06
CA LYS A 31 -1.82 -0.41 -16.16
C LYS A 31 -3.06 -0.21 -15.30
N LYS A 32 -3.66 -1.30 -14.80
CA LYS A 32 -4.92 -1.31 -14.06
C LYS A 32 -4.91 -2.42 -13.01
N VAL A 33 -5.69 -2.25 -11.96
CA VAL A 33 -5.95 -3.26 -10.91
C VAL A 33 -7.45 -3.36 -10.64
N ARG A 34 -7.97 -4.56 -10.42
CA ARG A 34 -9.38 -4.79 -10.09
C ARG A 34 -9.53 -5.12 -8.61
N ILE A 35 -10.29 -4.31 -7.87
CA ILE A 35 -10.52 -4.46 -6.43
C ILE A 35 -12.02 -4.35 -6.17
N GLY A 36 -12.61 -5.33 -5.47
CA GLY A 36 -14.04 -5.31 -5.12
C GLY A 36 -14.97 -5.13 -6.32
N GLY A 37 -14.63 -5.70 -7.48
CA GLY A 37 -15.40 -5.55 -8.72
C GLY A 37 -15.16 -4.25 -9.50
N GLN A 38 -14.52 -3.24 -8.91
CA GLN A 38 -14.16 -1.98 -9.57
C GLN A 38 -12.74 -2.05 -10.17
N THR A 39 -12.50 -1.28 -11.22
CA THR A 39 -11.18 -1.19 -11.88
C THR A 39 -10.56 0.18 -11.63
N TYR A 40 -9.32 0.20 -11.17
CA TYR A 40 -8.54 1.39 -10.88
C TYR A 40 -7.33 1.47 -11.80
N ASN A 41 -7.02 2.66 -12.30
CA ASN A 41 -5.83 2.88 -13.12
C ASN A 41 -4.59 2.99 -12.24
N VAL A 42 -3.49 2.38 -12.69
CA VAL A 42 -2.15 2.65 -12.16
C VAL A 42 -1.65 3.92 -12.83
N GLN A 43 -1.42 4.94 -12.02
CA GLN A 43 -0.94 6.24 -12.46
C GLN A 43 0.55 6.37 -12.17
N THR A 44 1.23 7.28 -12.87
CA THR A 44 2.65 7.57 -12.65
C THR A 44 2.82 9.01 -12.21
N ILE A 45 3.62 9.24 -11.17
CA ILE A 45 4.02 10.57 -10.72
C ILE A 45 5.12 11.06 -11.66
N SER A 46 4.84 12.09 -12.47
CA SER A 46 5.77 12.55 -13.52
C SER A 46 7.16 12.95 -13.01
N ARG A 47 7.25 13.47 -11.78
CA ARG A 47 8.52 13.95 -11.20
C ARG A 47 9.44 12.81 -10.73
N THR A 48 8.88 11.75 -10.15
CA THR A 48 9.66 10.68 -9.51
C THR A 48 9.56 9.35 -10.25
N SER A 49 8.71 9.29 -11.30
CA SER A 49 8.34 8.06 -12.00
C SER A 49 7.73 6.97 -11.11
N GLN A 50 7.38 7.29 -9.86
CA GLN A 50 6.70 6.36 -8.96
C GLN A 50 5.28 6.10 -9.46
N ARG A 51 4.90 4.82 -9.45
CA ARG A 51 3.53 4.40 -9.74
C ARG A 51 2.68 4.39 -8.49
N TYR A 52 1.40 4.71 -8.67
CA TYR A 52 0.44 4.74 -7.59
C TYR A 52 -0.99 4.39 -8.02
N VAL A 53 -1.80 4.00 -7.05
CA VAL A 53 -3.24 3.79 -7.18
C VAL A 53 -3.94 4.49 -6.02
N SER A 54 -5.08 5.14 -6.26
CA SER A 54 -5.93 5.72 -5.21
C SER A 54 -7.26 4.98 -5.15
N ILE A 55 -7.64 4.52 -3.95
CA ILE A 55 -8.86 3.75 -3.70
C ILE A 55 -9.50 4.29 -2.41
N GLY A 56 -10.65 4.96 -2.56
CA GLY A 56 -11.30 5.65 -1.45
C GLY A 56 -10.35 6.65 -0.78
N GLN A 57 -10.20 6.53 0.54
CA GLN A 57 -9.31 7.38 1.35
C GLN A 57 -7.82 6.98 1.31
N TYR A 58 -7.48 5.88 0.63
CA TYR A 58 -6.13 5.33 0.61
C TYR A 58 -5.42 5.61 -0.71
N ARG A 59 -4.12 5.88 -0.60
CA ARG A 59 -3.20 5.97 -1.75
C ARG A 59 -2.06 4.97 -1.57
N PHE A 60 -1.87 4.14 -2.58
CA PHE A 60 -0.85 3.10 -2.63
C PHE A 60 0.26 3.58 -3.57
N VAL A 61 1.49 3.70 -3.09
CA VAL A 61 2.61 4.29 -3.85
C VAL A 61 3.84 3.40 -3.74
N GLU A 62 4.47 3.03 -4.85
CA GLU A 62 5.74 2.30 -4.78
C GLU A 62 6.87 3.16 -4.20
N ASN A 63 7.91 2.53 -3.66
CA ASN A 63 9.15 3.24 -3.34
C ASN A 63 9.73 3.91 -4.59
N ASP A 64 10.45 5.01 -4.35
CA ASP A 64 11.22 5.69 -5.39
C ASP A 64 12.11 4.67 -6.12
N PRO A 65 11.94 4.50 -7.45
CA PRO A 65 12.78 3.63 -8.26
C PRO A 65 14.28 3.97 -8.16
N ALA A 66 14.62 5.21 -7.82
CA ALA A 66 16.00 5.65 -7.62
C ALA A 66 16.57 5.31 -6.23
N SER A 67 15.74 4.88 -5.28
CA SER A 67 16.21 4.54 -3.93
C SER A 67 17.19 3.35 -3.93
N PRO A 68 18.19 3.32 -3.03
CA PRO A 68 19.11 2.18 -2.92
C PRO A 68 18.39 0.84 -2.76
N LEU A 69 17.29 0.82 -2.01
CA LEU A 69 16.47 -0.37 -1.79
C LEU A 69 15.82 -0.84 -3.11
N ALA A 70 15.26 0.07 -3.91
CA ALA A 70 14.71 -0.30 -5.22
C ALA A 70 15.78 -0.89 -6.14
N ARG A 71 16.99 -0.31 -6.15
CA ARG A 71 18.13 -0.79 -6.95
C ARG A 71 18.63 -2.16 -6.51
N GLN A 72 18.45 -2.51 -5.24
CA GLN A 72 18.71 -3.84 -4.69
C GLN A 72 17.57 -4.84 -4.95
N GLY A 73 16.53 -4.44 -5.68
CA GLY A 73 15.38 -5.26 -6.01
C GLY A 73 14.30 -5.32 -4.92
N HIS A 74 14.41 -4.50 -3.86
CA HIS A 74 13.37 -4.44 -2.84
C HIS A 74 12.14 -3.69 -3.35
N GLN A 75 10.99 -4.34 -3.20
CA GLN A 75 9.70 -3.82 -3.58
C GLN A 75 8.99 -3.36 -2.31
N ILE A 76 8.75 -2.05 -2.21
CA ILE A 76 8.07 -1.45 -1.07
C ILE A 76 6.85 -0.72 -1.60
N LEU A 77 5.67 -1.12 -1.14
CA LEU A 77 4.44 -0.40 -1.40
C LEU A 77 4.01 0.33 -0.13
N TRP A 78 3.97 1.65 -0.19
CA TRP A 78 3.45 2.50 0.88
C TRP A 78 1.95 2.67 0.74
N VAL A 79 1.24 2.68 1.86
CA VAL A 79 -0.19 2.97 1.94
C VAL A 79 -0.36 4.23 2.79
N PHE A 80 -0.83 5.30 2.16
CA PHE A 80 -1.15 6.55 2.81
C PHE A 80 -2.65 6.66 3.04
N LYS A 81 -3.04 7.28 4.16
CA LYS A 81 -4.41 7.70 4.45
C LYS A 81 -4.38 9.21 4.65
N GLY A 82 -4.85 9.96 3.65
CA GLY A 82 -4.56 11.40 3.57
C GLY A 82 -3.07 11.65 3.32
N ASP A 83 -2.46 12.46 4.18
CA ASP A 83 -1.04 12.84 4.17
C ASP A 83 -0.14 11.92 5.00
N LYS A 84 -0.73 11.06 5.83
CA LYS A 84 0.01 10.18 6.74
C LYS A 84 0.20 8.79 6.16
N SER A 85 1.40 8.25 6.33
CA SER A 85 1.62 6.82 6.15
C SER A 85 0.69 6.06 7.11
N TYR A 86 0.12 4.97 6.65
CA TYR A 86 -0.82 4.16 7.44
C TYR A 86 -0.37 2.70 7.48
N ALA A 87 0.07 2.17 6.34
CA ALA A 87 0.60 0.83 6.23
C ALA A 87 1.70 0.76 5.16
N ARG A 88 2.41 -0.35 5.10
CA ARG A 88 3.34 -0.67 4.02
C ARG A 88 3.43 -2.17 3.79
N LEU A 89 3.83 -2.54 2.57
CA LEU A 89 4.21 -3.89 2.21
C LEU A 89 5.67 -3.87 1.79
N VAL A 90 6.55 -4.50 2.58
CA VAL A 90 8.00 -4.58 2.32
C VAL A 90 8.33 -6.02 1.99
N ASN A 91 8.72 -6.31 0.74
CA ASN A 91 9.09 -7.67 0.31
C ASN A 91 8.07 -8.74 0.76
N ARG A 92 6.78 -8.47 0.57
CA ARG A 92 5.62 -9.31 0.97
C ARG A 92 5.22 -9.29 2.45
N LYS A 93 5.97 -8.58 3.31
CA LYS A 93 5.61 -8.40 4.73
C LYS A 93 4.75 -7.15 4.90
N PHE A 94 3.51 -7.32 5.38
CA PHE A 94 2.58 -6.22 5.60
C PHE A 94 2.70 -5.67 7.02
N GLU A 95 2.81 -4.35 7.13
CA GLU A 95 3.00 -3.65 8.40
C GLU A 95 2.06 -2.45 8.47
N ILE A 96 1.45 -2.24 9.63
CA ILE A 96 0.61 -1.08 9.95
C ILE A 96 1.38 -0.18 10.91
N MET A 97 1.22 1.14 10.76
CA MET A 97 1.73 2.08 11.74
C MET A 97 0.78 2.15 12.95
N ASP A 98 1.30 1.81 14.12
CA ASP A 98 0.56 1.94 15.37
C ASP A 98 0.52 3.39 15.87
N SER A 99 -0.25 3.64 16.94
CA SER A 99 -0.42 4.98 17.52
C SER A 99 0.86 5.57 18.11
N SER A 100 1.90 4.76 18.33
CA SER A 100 3.22 5.21 18.78
C SER A 100 4.13 5.62 17.62
N GLY A 101 3.69 5.45 16.38
CA GLY A 101 4.50 5.65 15.18
C GLY A 101 5.39 4.45 14.82
N SER A 102 5.16 3.29 15.45
CA SER A 102 5.93 2.07 15.20
C SER A 102 5.26 1.16 14.18
N TRP A 103 6.05 0.48 13.35
CA TRP A 103 5.55 -0.51 12.40
C TRP A 103 5.28 -1.84 13.09
N ARG A 104 4.05 -2.35 12.96
CA ARG A 104 3.61 -3.64 13.49
C ARG A 104 3.17 -4.55 12.37
N SER A 105 3.70 -5.77 12.36
CA SER A 105 3.23 -6.80 11.44
C SER A 105 1.90 -7.35 11.91
N LEU A 106 0.95 -7.50 11.01
CA LEU A 106 -0.18 -8.40 11.24
C LEU A 106 0.37 -9.81 11.06
N LEU A 107 0.55 -10.52 12.17
CA LEU A 107 0.83 -11.96 12.18
C LEU A 107 -0.43 -12.70 11.74
#